data_AF-A0A8S2G7Z7-F1
#
_entry.id   AF-A0A8S2G7Z7-F1
#
_cell.length_a   1.000
_cell.length_b   1.000
_cell.length_c   1.000
_cell.angle_alpha   90.00
_cell.angle_beta   90.00
_cell.angle_gamma   90.00
#
_symmetry.space_group_name_H-M   'P 1'
#
loop_
_entity.id
_entity.type
_entity.pdbx_description
1 polymer ?
#
loop_
_entity_poly.entity_id
_entity_poly.type
_entity_poly.pdbx_seq_one_letter_code
_entity_poly.pdbx_strand_id
1 'polypeptide(L)'
;DSLQLAHKCILNSFYGYVMRRGARWHRMEMGGIVCTTGSTIIKRTRELLEQIGRPLELDTDGIWCVLPATFPENYELFSTNVNRPKLVFSYPCSLLNMLIKDYYTNDQYHELVDKDKHQYKIRSENSIFFEIDGPYLAMILPASKEEGKRIKKRYA
;
A
#
# COMPACT_ATOMS: atom_id res chain seq x y z
N ASP A 1 -6.74 -16.15 -11.57
CA ASP A 1 -6.51 -16.11 -10.10
C ASP A 1 -5.34 -16.97 -9.62
N SER A 2 -5.32 -18.28 -9.89
CA SER A 2 -4.25 -19.18 -9.36
C SER A 2 -2.82 -18.78 -9.74
N LEU A 3 -2.59 -18.34 -10.99
CA LEU A 3 -1.27 -17.87 -11.44
C LEU A 3 -0.84 -16.58 -10.73
N GLN A 4 -1.76 -15.64 -10.51
CA GLN A 4 -1.48 -14.40 -9.79
C GLN A 4 -1.12 -14.70 -8.33
N LEU A 5 -1.83 -15.63 -7.70
CA LEU A 5 -1.54 -16.05 -6.33
C LEU A 5 -0.17 -16.74 -6.22
N ALA A 6 0.21 -17.56 -7.20
CA ALA A 6 1.54 -18.18 -7.25
C ALA A 6 2.64 -17.12 -7.34
N HIS A 7 2.50 -16.12 -8.22
CA HIS A 7 3.46 -15.02 -8.33
C HIS A 7 3.49 -14.16 -7.06
N LYS A 8 2.34 -13.95 -6.39
CA LYS A 8 2.27 -13.26 -5.10
C LYS A 8 3.11 -13.96 -4.03
N CYS A 9 3.05 -15.29 -3.95
CA CYS A 9 3.87 -16.07 -3.02
C CYS A 9 5.37 -15.91 -3.31
N ILE A 10 5.77 -15.95 -4.58
CA ILE A 10 7.17 -15.75 -4.99
C ILE A 10 7.64 -14.33 -4.62
N LEU A 11 6.83 -13.32 -4.94
CA LEU A 11 7.15 -11.92 -4.66
C LEU A 11 7.36 -11.67 -3.16
N ASN A 12 6.44 -12.14 -2.32
CA ASN A 12 6.55 -12.04 -0.86
C ASN A 12 7.74 -12.85 -0.31
N SER A 13 8.14 -13.92 -0.99
CA SER A 13 9.29 -14.74 -0.60
C SER A 13 10.62 -14.01 -0.78
N PHE A 14 10.76 -13.05 -1.70
CA PHE A 14 11.98 -12.25 -1.81
C PHE A 14 12.27 -11.47 -0.53
N TYR A 15 11.24 -10.85 0.06
CA TYR A 15 11.36 -10.18 1.36
C TYR A 15 11.69 -11.18 2.47
N GLY A 16 11.02 -12.34 2.52
CA GLY A 16 11.34 -13.36 3.53
C GLY A 16 12.75 -13.96 3.38
N TYR A 17 13.26 -14.02 2.15
CA TYR A 17 14.55 -14.64 1.83
C TYR A 17 15.73 -13.90 2.44
N VAL A 18 15.70 -12.56 2.50
CA VAL A 18 16.83 -11.78 3.05
C VAL A 18 17.05 -12.01 4.55
N MET A 19 16.05 -12.53 5.25
CA MET A 19 16.09 -12.88 6.67
C MET A 19 16.31 -14.39 6.91
N ARG A 20 16.36 -15.22 5.85
CA ARG A 20 16.44 -16.67 5.98
C ARG A 20 17.86 -17.10 6.35
N ARG A 21 17.99 -17.90 7.42
CA ARG A 21 19.28 -18.50 7.80
C ARG A 21 19.87 -19.31 6.66
N GLY A 22 21.16 -19.07 6.35
CA GLY A 22 21.87 -19.73 5.24
C GLY A 22 21.55 -19.17 3.85
N ALA A 23 20.77 -18.09 3.73
CA ALA A 23 20.58 -17.41 2.46
C ALA A 23 21.89 -16.77 1.97
N ARG A 24 22.13 -16.82 0.65
CA ARG A 24 23.32 -16.21 0.03
C ARG A 24 23.33 -14.68 0.19
N TRP A 25 22.15 -14.08 0.18
CA TRP A 25 21.94 -12.64 0.36
C TRP A 25 21.25 -12.32 1.70
N HIS A 26 21.76 -12.89 2.80
CA HIS A 26 21.23 -12.62 4.13
C HIS A 26 21.62 -11.20 4.61
N ARG A 27 20.62 -10.37 4.90
CA ARG A 27 20.75 -8.99 5.39
C ARG A 27 19.57 -8.63 6.29
N MET A 28 19.83 -8.51 7.59
CA MET A 28 18.79 -8.22 8.59
C MET A 28 18.28 -6.78 8.47
N GLU A 29 19.19 -5.87 8.17
CA GLU A 29 18.96 -4.43 8.03
C GLU A 29 17.96 -4.15 6.91
N MET A 30 18.10 -4.84 5.78
CA MET A 30 17.17 -4.73 4.66
C MET A 30 15.74 -5.12 5.07
N GLY A 31 15.58 -6.24 5.77
CA GLY A 31 14.29 -6.68 6.28
C GLY A 31 13.70 -5.67 7.28
N GLY A 32 14.52 -5.12 8.17
CA GLY A 32 14.13 -4.10 9.15
C GLY A 32 13.68 -2.78 8.51
N ILE A 33 14.40 -2.30 7.49
CA ILE A 33 14.04 -1.07 6.76
C ILE A 33 12.68 -1.23 6.07
N VAL A 34 12.44 -2.37 5.40
CA VAL A 34 11.15 -2.65 4.74
C VAL A 34 10.01 -2.66 5.75
N CYS A 35 10.15 -3.38 6.88
CA CYS A 35 9.14 -3.40 7.94
C CYS A 35 8.85 -2.02 8.53
N THR A 36 9.90 -1.26 8.80
CA THR A 36 9.77 0.06 9.44
C THR A 36 9.11 1.05 8.50
N THR A 37 9.48 1.02 7.21
CA THR A 37 8.88 1.86 6.18
C THR A 37 7.40 1.50 5.99
N GLY A 38 7.07 0.21 5.83
CA GLY A 38 5.69 -0.26 5.73
C GLY A 38 4.85 0.11 6.97
N SER A 39 5.41 -0.05 8.17
CA SER A 39 4.73 0.36 9.41
C SER A 39 4.47 1.87 9.47
N THR A 40 5.40 2.69 8.98
CA THR A 40 5.25 4.15 8.94
C THR A 40 4.19 4.54 7.91
N ILE A 41 4.19 3.92 6.73
CA ILE A 41 3.18 4.11 5.68
C ILE A 41 1.78 3.87 6.26
N ILE A 42 1.54 2.69 6.81
CA ILE A 42 0.19 2.31 7.27
C ILE A 42 -0.27 3.14 8.46
N LYS A 43 0.64 3.55 9.35
CA LYS A 43 0.31 4.45 10.49
C LYS A 43 -0.13 5.83 10.01
N ARG A 44 0.61 6.44 9.07
CA ARG A 44 0.22 7.75 8.51
C ARG A 44 -1.10 7.68 7.76
N THR A 45 -1.30 6.63 6.96
CA THR A 45 -2.58 6.41 6.28
C THR A 45 -3.73 6.29 7.29
N ARG A 46 -3.52 5.54 8.37
CA ARG A 46 -4.51 5.43 9.46
C ARG A 46 -4.81 6.78 10.11
N GLU A 47 -3.79 7.58 10.42
CA GLU A 47 -3.96 8.91 11.04
C GLU A 47 -4.82 9.84 10.16
N LEU A 48 -4.67 9.77 8.84
CA LEU A 48 -5.54 10.48 7.91
C LEU A 48 -6.97 9.92 7.92
N LEU A 49 -7.11 8.59 7.89
CA LEU A 49 -8.43 7.93 7.93
C LEU A 49 -9.19 8.20 9.24
N GLU A 50 -8.51 8.39 10.37
CA GLU A 50 -9.13 8.78 11.64
C GLU A 50 -9.73 10.19 11.63
N GLN A 51 -9.25 11.07 10.75
CA GLN A 51 -9.77 12.44 10.63
C GLN A 51 -11.00 12.51 9.72
N ILE A 52 -11.09 11.63 8.71
CA ILE A 52 -12.17 11.66 7.71
C ILE A 52 -13.24 10.59 7.94
N GLY A 53 -12.95 9.58 8.76
CA GLY A 53 -13.84 8.45 9.02
C GLY A 53 -13.42 7.67 10.25
N ARG A 54 -13.72 6.37 10.27
CA ARG A 54 -13.40 5.50 11.40
C ARG A 54 -12.68 4.24 10.92
N PRO A 55 -11.39 4.06 11.24
CA PRO A 55 -10.72 2.79 11.02
C PRO A 55 -11.26 1.73 11.98
N LEU A 56 -11.42 0.52 11.46
CA LEU A 56 -11.97 -0.63 12.15
C LEU A 56 -10.88 -1.62 12.54
N GLU A 57 -10.10 -2.05 11.56
CA GLU A 57 -9.02 -3.03 11.70
C GLU A 57 -7.83 -2.63 10.81
N LEU A 58 -6.62 -2.90 11.27
CA LEU A 58 -5.39 -2.66 10.54
C LEU A 58 -4.56 -3.94 10.52
N ASP A 59 -4.23 -4.44 9.34
CA ASP A 59 -3.36 -5.59 9.17
C ASP A 59 -2.25 -5.28 8.17
N THR A 60 -1.00 -5.22 8.64
CA THR A 60 0.24 -5.09 7.87
C THR A 60 0.28 -3.93 6.87
N ASP A 61 -0.43 -4.05 5.76
CA ASP A 61 -0.52 -3.16 4.61
C ASP A 61 -1.97 -2.76 4.23
N GLY A 62 -2.98 -3.28 4.93
CA GLY A 62 -4.40 -3.00 4.72
C GLY A 62 -5.08 -2.33 5.92
N ILE A 63 -6.04 -1.45 5.63
CA ILE A 63 -6.90 -0.81 6.63
C ILE A 63 -8.35 -1.02 6.24
N TRP A 64 -9.11 -1.64 7.12
CA TRP A 64 -10.57 -1.62 7.08
C TRP A 64 -11.06 -0.33 7.72
N CYS A 65 -11.89 0.43 7.01
CA CYS A 65 -12.46 1.67 7.54
C CYS A 65 -13.89 1.86 7.06
N VAL A 66 -14.63 2.68 7.79
CA VAL A 66 -15.91 3.22 7.35
C VAL A 66 -15.77 4.71 7.11
N LEU A 67 -16.22 5.14 5.94
CA LEU A 67 -16.31 6.55 5.57
C LEU A 67 -17.79 6.97 5.58
N PRO A 68 -18.09 8.26 5.79
CA PRO A 68 -19.46 8.77 5.67
C PRO A 68 -20.06 8.43 4.30
N ALA A 69 -21.35 8.11 4.23
CA ALA A 69 -22.04 7.82 2.97
C ALA A 69 -22.04 9.01 1.97
N THR A 70 -21.85 10.22 2.49
CA THR A 70 -21.72 11.45 1.69
C THR A 70 -20.29 11.71 1.24
N PHE A 71 -19.33 10.86 1.61
CA PHE A 71 -17.94 11.04 1.25
C PHE A 71 -17.73 10.79 -0.25
N PRO A 72 -16.92 11.61 -0.94
CA PRO A 72 -16.61 11.40 -2.36
C PRO A 72 -16.05 10.01 -2.64
N GLU A 73 -16.69 9.24 -3.53
CA GLU A 73 -16.21 7.91 -3.94
C GLU A 73 -15.61 7.94 -5.35
N ASN A 74 -16.36 7.48 -6.36
CA ASN A 74 -15.87 7.30 -7.71
C ASN A 74 -16.35 8.44 -8.61
N TYR A 75 -15.42 8.99 -9.38
CA TYR A 75 -15.70 10.02 -10.38
C TYR A 75 -15.27 9.57 -11.77
N GLU A 76 -15.99 10.05 -12.77
CA GLU A 76 -15.68 9.84 -14.18
C GLU A 76 -15.30 11.18 -14.80
N LEU A 77 -14.10 11.24 -15.37
CA LEU A 77 -13.62 12.39 -16.14
C LEU A 77 -13.63 12.05 -17.62
N PHE A 78 -14.17 12.95 -18.42
CA PHE A 78 -14.12 12.88 -19.88
C PHE A 78 -12.92 13.68 -20.38
N SER A 79 -12.08 13.03 -21.18
CA SER A 79 -10.88 13.62 -21.75
C SER A 79 -11.06 13.82 -23.25
N THR A 80 -10.44 14.88 -23.77
CA THR A 80 -10.33 15.14 -25.21
C THR A 80 -9.32 14.22 -25.91
N ASN A 81 -8.57 13.41 -25.15
CA ASN A 81 -7.62 12.46 -25.71
C ASN A 81 -8.33 11.24 -26.30
N VAL A 82 -8.16 11.04 -27.61
CA VAL A 82 -8.78 9.96 -28.40
C VAL A 82 -8.45 8.57 -27.85
N ASN A 83 -7.27 8.38 -27.27
CA ASN A 83 -6.83 7.07 -26.76
C ASN A 83 -7.38 6.73 -25.38
N ARG A 84 -7.82 7.73 -24.61
CA ARG A 84 -8.36 7.53 -23.26
C ARG A 84 -9.47 8.54 -22.97
N PRO A 85 -10.61 8.42 -23.66
CA PRO A 85 -11.69 9.41 -23.61
C PRO A 85 -12.42 9.44 -22.26
N LYS A 86 -12.31 8.36 -21.48
CA LYS A 86 -12.94 8.22 -20.16
C LYS A 86 -11.90 7.76 -19.14
N LEU A 87 -11.81 8.46 -18.02
CA LEU A 87 -10.98 8.12 -16.88
C LEU A 87 -11.86 7.98 -15.65
N VAL A 88 -11.90 6.78 -15.07
CA VAL A 88 -12.58 6.50 -13.81
C VAL A 88 -11.53 6.48 -12.70
N PHE A 89 -11.78 7.18 -11.60
CA PHE A 89 -10.90 7.15 -10.44
C PHE A 89 -11.70 7.16 -9.14
N SER A 90 -11.12 6.55 -8.11
CA SER A 90 -11.62 6.57 -6.75
C SER A 90 -10.93 7.70 -5.98
N TYR A 91 -11.70 8.70 -5.56
CA TYR A 91 -11.20 9.83 -4.77
C TYR A 91 -10.45 9.40 -3.49
N PRO A 92 -10.97 8.49 -2.64
CA PRO A 92 -10.24 8.07 -1.44
C PRO A 92 -8.93 7.36 -1.81
N CYS A 93 -8.94 6.54 -2.87
CA CYS A 93 -7.72 5.86 -3.33
C CYS A 93 -6.67 6.88 -3.81
N SER A 94 -7.09 7.83 -4.66
CA SER A 94 -6.22 8.89 -5.15
C SER A 94 -5.68 9.77 -4.04
N LEU A 95 -6.50 10.10 -3.03
CA LEU A 95 -6.07 10.87 -1.86
C LEU A 95 -4.96 10.15 -1.09
N LEU A 96 -5.14 8.86 -0.81
CA LEU A 96 -4.11 8.06 -0.14
C LEU A 96 -2.84 7.94 -0.99
N ASN A 97 -2.99 7.74 -2.30
CA ASN A 97 -1.84 7.62 -3.20
C ASN A 97 -1.07 8.93 -3.36
N MET A 98 -1.73 10.08 -3.30
CA MET A 98 -1.06 11.38 -3.22
C MET A 98 -0.24 11.50 -1.93
N LEU A 99 -0.80 11.12 -0.77
CA LEU A 99 -0.07 11.09 0.48
C LEU A 99 1.20 10.22 0.38
N ILE A 100 1.08 9.03 -0.21
CA ILE A 100 2.22 8.13 -0.37
C ILE A 100 3.28 8.70 -1.31
N LYS A 101 2.85 9.32 -2.40
CA LYS A 101 3.75 9.98 -3.34
C LYS A 101 4.53 11.11 -2.65
N ASP A 102 3.87 11.93 -1.84
CA ASP A 102 4.52 13.11 -1.24
C ASP A 102 5.54 12.73 -0.15
N TYR A 103 5.25 11.68 0.64
CA TYR A 103 6.10 11.32 1.78
C TYR A 103 7.10 10.17 1.53
N TYR A 104 6.88 9.33 0.51
CA TYR A 104 7.64 8.09 0.33
C TYR A 104 8.25 7.93 -1.07
N THR A 105 8.32 9.01 -1.85
CA THR A 105 9.05 8.98 -3.13
C THR A 105 10.55 9.01 -2.89
N ASN A 106 11.27 8.14 -3.59
CA ASN A 106 12.73 8.14 -3.59
C ASN A 106 13.24 9.03 -4.73
N ASP A 107 13.60 10.27 -4.42
CA ASP A 107 14.18 11.23 -5.37
C ASP A 107 15.66 10.98 -5.71
N GLN A 108 16.27 9.95 -5.10
CA GLN A 108 17.69 9.62 -5.23
C GLN A 108 17.91 8.31 -5.98
N TYR A 109 16.93 7.83 -6.76
CA TYR A 109 17.06 6.57 -7.49
C TYR A 109 18.04 6.73 -8.66
N HIS A 110 19.21 6.09 -8.57
CA HIS A 110 20.22 6.13 -9.63
C HIS A 110 20.04 4.96 -10.60
N GLU A 111 19.98 5.27 -11.89
CA GLU A 111 19.87 4.28 -12.96
C GLU A 111 21.06 4.42 -13.91
N LEU A 112 21.70 3.30 -14.26
CA LEU A 112 22.83 3.27 -15.17
C LEU A 112 22.32 3.46 -16.62
N VAL A 113 22.73 4.54 -17.28
CA VAL A 113 22.30 4.88 -18.64
C VAL A 113 23.36 4.55 -19.68
N ASP A 114 24.64 4.71 -19.33
CA ASP A 114 25.77 4.35 -20.19
C ASP A 114 26.74 3.48 -19.40
N LYS A 115 26.84 2.20 -19.79
CA LYS A 115 27.67 1.21 -19.11
C LYS A 115 29.15 1.42 -19.37
N ASP A 116 29.53 1.87 -20.57
CA ASP A 116 30.93 2.03 -20.94
C ASP A 116 31.53 3.27 -20.27
N LYS A 117 30.74 4.34 -20.18
CA LYS A 117 31.13 5.59 -19.51
C LYS A 117 30.77 5.65 -18.03
N HIS A 118 30.14 4.61 -17.49
CA HIS A 118 29.66 4.56 -16.11
C HIS A 118 28.79 5.78 -15.74
N GLN A 119 27.91 6.20 -16.65
CA GLN A 119 27.03 7.35 -16.43
C GLN A 119 25.71 6.93 -15.81
N TYR A 120 25.33 7.63 -14.74
CA TYR A 120 24.08 7.42 -14.02
C TYR A 120 23.15 8.63 -14.18
N LYS A 121 21.86 8.35 -14.31
CA LYS A 121 20.80 9.35 -14.23
C LYS A 121 20.03 9.15 -12.93
N ILE A 122 19.79 10.25 -12.22
CA ILE A 122 18.93 10.25 -11.05
C ILE A 122 17.49 10.48 -11.50
N ARG A 123 16.56 9.70 -10.95
CA ARG A 123 15.11 9.89 -11.13
C ARG A 123 14.37 9.69 -9.83
N SER A 124 13.20 10.32 -9.73
CA SER A 124 12.24 10.04 -8.66
C SER A 124 11.53 8.73 -8.94
N GLU A 125 11.58 7.79 -8.00
CA GLU A 125 10.93 6.49 -8.11
C GLU A 125 9.99 6.26 -6.93
N ASN A 126 8.74 5.89 -7.24
CA ASN A 126 7.77 5.43 -6.28
C ASN A 126 6.77 4.49 -6.98
N SER A 127 6.69 3.25 -6.48
CA SER A 127 5.82 2.22 -6.99
C SER A 127 4.83 1.70 -5.93
N ILE A 128 4.63 2.48 -4.86
CA ILE A 128 3.75 2.14 -3.75
C ILE A 128 2.38 2.77 -4.00
N PHE A 129 1.36 1.92 -4.13
CA PHE A 129 -0.01 2.35 -4.36
C PHE A 129 -0.96 1.56 -3.46
N PHE A 130 -1.92 2.26 -2.87
CA PHE A 130 -3.14 1.67 -2.35
C PHE A 130 -4.08 1.35 -3.51
N GLU A 131 -4.82 0.28 -3.28
CA GLU A 131 -6.01 -0.09 -4.05
C GLU A 131 -7.18 -0.12 -3.07
N ILE A 132 -8.38 0.18 -3.58
CA ILE A 132 -9.61 0.14 -2.78
C ILE A 132 -10.45 -1.02 -3.28
N ASP A 133 -10.93 -1.82 -2.32
CA ASP A 133 -11.94 -2.85 -2.53
C ASP A 133 -13.17 -2.52 -1.67
N GLY A 134 -14.36 -2.58 -2.26
CA GLY A 134 -15.62 -2.08 -1.70
C GLY A 134 -16.38 -1.12 -2.65
N PRO A 135 -17.48 -0.50 -2.18
CA PRO A 135 -18.04 -0.59 -0.83
C PRO A 135 -18.69 -1.95 -0.54
N TYR A 136 -18.55 -2.42 0.70
CA TYR A 136 -19.18 -3.66 1.18
C TYR A 136 -20.49 -3.39 1.91
N LEU A 137 -21.40 -4.38 1.90
CA LEU A 137 -22.70 -4.28 2.57
C LEU A 137 -22.58 -4.21 4.10
N ALA A 138 -21.71 -5.04 4.68
CA ALA A 138 -21.50 -5.13 6.13
C ALA A 138 -20.11 -5.70 6.44
N MET A 139 -19.65 -5.46 7.67
CA MET A 139 -18.45 -6.07 8.23
C MET A 139 -18.71 -6.42 9.70
N ILE A 140 -18.38 -7.64 10.11
CA ILE A 140 -18.56 -8.14 11.47
C ILE A 140 -17.21 -8.34 12.14
N LEU A 141 -17.01 -7.68 13.28
CA LEU A 141 -15.78 -7.75 14.08
C LEU A 141 -16.07 -8.40 15.44
N PRO A 142 -15.40 -9.50 15.82
CA PRO A 142 -15.56 -10.11 17.12
C PRO A 142 -14.85 -9.31 18.22
N ALA A 143 -15.46 -9.25 19.40
CA ALA A 143 -14.85 -8.65 20.59
C ALA A 143 -14.07 -9.70 21.42
N SER A 144 -13.04 -9.26 22.13
CA SER A 144 -12.35 -10.10 23.12
C SER A 144 -13.22 -10.31 24.35
N LYS A 145 -12.97 -11.42 25.06
CA LYS A 145 -13.51 -11.64 26.41
C LYS A 145 -12.81 -10.78 27.46
N GLU A 146 -11.57 -10.37 27.19
CA GLU A 146 -10.77 -9.55 28.09
C GLU A 146 -11.00 -8.06 27.83
N GLU A 147 -11.20 -7.30 28.91
CA GLU A 147 -11.38 -5.85 28.85
C GLU A 147 -10.19 -5.16 28.19
N GLY A 148 -10.47 -4.19 27.31
CA GLY A 148 -9.45 -3.41 26.61
C GLY A 148 -8.67 -4.15 25.51
N LYS A 149 -8.89 -5.47 25.32
CA LYS A 149 -8.25 -6.22 24.23
C LYS A 149 -9.16 -6.36 23.02
N ARG A 150 -8.59 -6.18 21.83
CA ARG A 150 -9.26 -6.49 20.56
C ARG A 150 -8.70 -7.78 19.98
N ILE A 151 -9.55 -8.57 19.32
CA ILE A 151 -9.12 -9.74 18.55
C ILE A 151 -8.70 -9.25 17.18
N LYS A 152 -7.42 -9.41 16.85
CA LYS A 152 -6.88 -9.03 15.53
C LYS A 152 -7.08 -10.13 14.50
N LYS A 153 -7.12 -9.76 13.21
CA LYS A 153 -7.15 -10.68 12.06
C LYS A 153 -8.33 -11.67 12.07
N ARG A 154 -9.49 -11.27 12.61
CA ARG A 154 -10.73 -12.04 12.54
C ARG A 154 -11.88 -11.09 12.18
N TYR A 155 -12.50 -11.32 11.03
CA TYR A 155 -13.61 -10.54 10.52
C TYR A 155 -14.37 -11.33 9.46
N ALA A 156 -15.63 -10.94 9.20
CA ALA A 156 -16.50 -11.49 8.17
C ALA A 156 -17.26 -10.37 7.46
#